data_AF-A0A838KCJ6-F1
#
_entry.id   AF-A0A838KCJ6-F1
#
_cell.length_a   1.000
_cell.length_b   1.000
_cell.length_c   1.000
_cell.angle_alpha   90.00
_cell.angle_beta   90.00
_cell.angle_gamma   90.00
#
_symmetry.space_group_name_H-M   'P 1'
#
loop_
_entity.id
_entity.type
_entity.pdbx_description
1 polymer ?
#
loop_
_entity_poly.entity_id
_entity_poly.type
_entity_poly.pdbx_seq_one_letter_code
_entity_poly.pdbx_strand_id
1 'polypeptide(L)' 'SGPDQEGAPSGTLPGAMLIVWGTQDRVTLTSQASRAQELFPDARLTLFASCGHFPHWDQPARTVTTVLAATG' A
#
# COMPACT_ATOMS: atom_id res chain seq x y z
N SER A 1 -15.48 -17.44 3.65
CA SER A 1 -14.83 -16.23 3.09
C SER A 1 -14.86 -15.15 4.15
N GLY A 2 -13.79 -14.36 4.26
CA GLY A 2 -13.81 -13.15 5.09
C GLY A 2 -14.67 -12.06 4.43
N PRO A 3 -15.06 -11.02 5.19
CA PRO A 3 -15.73 -9.86 4.61
C PRO A 3 -14.79 -9.14 3.63
N ASP A 4 -15.38 -8.41 2.68
CA ASP A 4 -14.65 -7.48 1.84
C ASP A 4 -14.05 -6.36 2.70
N GLN A 5 -12.93 -5.79 2.26
CA GLN A 5 -12.44 -4.55 2.86
C GLN A 5 -13.27 -3.37 2.37
N GLU A 6 -13.99 -2.74 3.30
CA GLU A 6 -14.89 -1.61 3.04
C GLU A 6 -14.16 -0.30 2.68
N GLY A 7 -12.86 -0.18 2.98
CA GLY A 7 -12.12 1.06 2.77
C GLY A 7 -12.25 2.06 3.92
N ALA A 8 -11.88 3.31 3.65
CA ALA A 8 -12.11 4.46 4.53
C ALA A 8 -12.39 5.70 3.66
N PRO A 9 -13.61 6.26 3.67
CA PRO A 9 -13.92 7.48 2.95
C PRO A 9 -12.98 8.65 3.28
N SER A 10 -12.90 9.63 2.37
CA SER A 10 -12.07 10.81 2.60
C SER A 10 -12.50 11.54 3.89
N GLY A 11 -11.51 11.96 4.68
CA GLY A 11 -11.64 12.58 5.99
C GLY A 11 -11.84 11.61 7.16
N THR A 12 -11.95 10.29 6.93
CA THR A 12 -12.32 9.34 7.99
C THR A 12 -11.17 8.46 8.50
N LEU A 13 -9.97 8.56 7.91
CA LEU A 13 -8.81 7.83 8.43
C LEU A 13 -8.46 8.31 9.85
N PRO A 14 -8.20 7.40 10.80
CA PRO A 14 -7.85 7.77 12.18
C PRO A 14 -6.43 8.35 12.31
N GLY A 15 -5.65 8.31 11.23
CA GLY A 15 -4.28 8.80 11.18
C GLY A 15 -3.68 8.61 9.79
N ALA A 16 -2.40 8.96 9.65
CA ALA A 16 -1.67 8.77 8.40
C ALA A 16 -1.63 7.30 8.00
N MET A 17 -1.95 7.02 6.74
CA MET A 17 -1.92 5.67 6.16
C MET A 17 -0.98 5.65 4.95
N LEU A 18 -0.06 4.69 4.94
CA LEU A 18 0.84 4.40 3.83
C LEU A 18 0.50 3.02 3.26
N ILE A 19 0.32 2.93 1.95
CA ILE A 19 0.19 1.67 1.21
C ILE A 19 1.43 1.53 0.32
N VAL A 20 2.18 0.44 0.46
CA VAL A 20 3.32 0.11 -0.39
C VAL A 20 2.98 -1.10 -1.23
N TRP A 21 3.12 -1.01 -2.54
CA TRP A 21 2.74 -2.09 -3.46
C TRP A 21 3.83 -2.41 -4.47
N GLY A 22 4.18 -3.69 -4.64
CA GLY A 22 5.15 -4.11 -5.66
C GLY A 22 4.51 -4.24 -7.05
N THR A 23 5.14 -3.69 -8.09
CA THR A 23 4.56 -3.74 -9.45
C THR A 23 4.56 -5.14 -10.07
N GLN A 24 5.24 -6.11 -9.46
CA GLN A 24 5.32 -7.51 -9.88
C GLN A 24 4.58 -8.45 -8.92
N ASP A 25 3.70 -7.93 -8.08
CA ASP A 25 2.87 -8.73 -7.18
C ASP A 25 1.93 -9.65 -7.97
N ARG A 26 1.99 -10.95 -7.65
CA ARG A 26 1.18 -12.02 -8.27
C ARG A 26 0.13 -12.60 -7.32
N VAL A 27 0.09 -12.15 -6.08
CA VAL A 27 -0.89 -12.56 -5.06
C VAL A 27 -2.00 -11.52 -5.01
N THR A 28 -1.62 -10.26 -4.80
CA THR A 28 -2.50 -9.11 -4.88
C THR A 28 -2.08 -8.26 -6.07
N LEU A 29 -2.66 -8.56 -7.23
CA LEU A 29 -2.26 -7.95 -8.51
C LEU A 29 -2.24 -6.42 -8.42
N THR A 30 -1.35 -5.77 -9.18
CA THR A 30 -1.21 -4.30 -9.20
C THR A 30 -2.52 -3.55 -9.47
N SER A 31 -3.49 -4.15 -10.17
CA SER A 31 -4.83 -3.57 -10.35
C SER A 31 -5.60 -3.37 -9.03
N GLN A 32 -5.34 -4.21 -8.02
CA GLN A 32 -5.89 -4.06 -6.68
C GLN A 32 -5.26 -2.87 -5.94
N ALA A 33 -4.06 -2.41 -6.31
CA ALA A 33 -3.48 -1.19 -5.76
C ALA A 33 -4.30 0.04 -6.13
N SER A 34 -4.78 0.10 -7.39
CA SER A 34 -5.70 1.15 -7.84
C SER A 34 -7.02 1.10 -7.06
N ARG A 35 -7.61 -0.10 -6.91
CA ARG A 35 -8.80 -0.28 -6.08
C ARG A 35 -8.58 0.15 -4.62
N ALA A 36 -7.42 -0.16 -4.06
CA ALA A 36 -7.07 0.27 -2.71
C ALA A 36 -6.99 1.80 -2.62
N GLN A 37 -6.43 2.48 -3.62
CA GLN A 37 -6.42 3.96 -3.66
C GLN A 37 -7.83 4.56 -3.77
N GLU A 38 -8.74 3.92 -4.52
CA GLU A 38 -10.14 4.35 -4.62
C GLU A 38 -10.90 4.19 -3.29
N LEU A 39 -10.66 3.08 -2.58
CA LEU A 39 -11.29 2.79 -1.29
C LEU A 39 -10.66 3.56 -0.11
N PHE A 40 -9.39 3.96 -0.23
CA PHE A 40 -8.65 4.72 0.76
C PHE A 40 -8.07 6.01 0.12
N PRO A 41 -8.91 6.97 -0.30
CA PRO A 41 -8.49 8.15 -1.05
C PRO A 41 -7.44 9.01 -0.35
N ASP A 42 -7.42 9.01 0.99
CA ASP A 42 -6.47 9.81 1.78
C ASP A 42 -5.17 9.05 2.12
N ALA A 43 -5.09 7.75 1.78
CA ALA A 43 -3.87 6.98 1.97
C ALA A 43 -2.83 7.38 0.93
N ARG A 44 -1.57 7.46 1.36
CA ARG A 44 -0.44 7.60 0.45
C ARG A 44 -0.10 6.24 -0.16
N LEU A 45 -0.39 6.04 -1.44
CA LEU A 45 0.06 4.85 -2.18
C LEU A 45 1.43 5.09 -2.82
N THR A 46 2.34 4.12 -2.70
CA THR A 46 3.60 4.10 -3.43
C THR A 46 3.84 2.76 -4.12
N LEU A 47 4.20 2.83 -5.40
CA LEU A 47 4.53 1.66 -6.20
C LEU A 47 6.04 1.40 -6.20
N PHE A 48 6.42 0.17 -5.90
CA PHE A 48 7.79 -0.29 -5.96
C PHE A 48 8.01 -1.02 -7.28
N ALA A 49 8.68 -0.34 -8.22
CA ALA A 49 9.18 -0.97 -9.44
C ALA A 49 10.12 -2.13 -9.09
N SER A 50 10.06 -3.24 -9.83
CA SER A 50 10.88 -4.43 -9.61
C SER A 50 10.74 -5.04 -8.21
N CYS A 51 9.51 -5.06 -7.69
CA CYS A 51 9.15 -5.62 -6.40
C CYS A 51 7.90 -6.50 -6.56
N GLY A 52 7.92 -7.68 -5.94
CA GLY A 52 6.80 -8.60 -5.82
C GLY A 52 5.92 -8.31 -4.59
N HIS A 53 5.32 -9.36 -4.05
CA HIS A 53 4.28 -9.26 -3.01
C HIS A 53 4.80 -8.79 -1.65
N PHE A 54 6.07 -9.03 -1.33
CA PHE A 54 6.65 -8.69 -0.03
C PHE A 54 7.74 -7.62 -0.17
N PRO A 55 7.39 -6.32 -0.21
CA PRO A 55 8.38 -5.24 -0.33
C PRO A 55 9.49 -5.27 0.72
N HIS A 56 9.16 -5.66 1.96
CA HIS A 56 10.12 -5.77 3.05
C HIS A 56 11.13 -6.93 2.86
N TRP A 57 10.86 -7.88 1.97
CA TRP A 57 11.81 -8.92 1.56
C TRP A 57 12.55 -8.54 0.27
N ASP A 58 11.82 -8.04 -0.73
CA ASP A 58 12.39 -7.77 -2.06
C ASP A 58 13.26 -6.50 -2.08
N GLN A 59 12.87 -5.47 -1.32
CA GLN A 59 13.55 -4.16 -1.27
C GLN A 59 13.62 -3.61 0.17
N PRO A 60 14.27 -4.32 1.11
CA PRO A 60 14.22 -4.02 2.55
C PRO A 60 14.63 -2.59 2.90
N ALA A 61 15.76 -2.11 2.36
CA ALA A 61 16.26 -0.77 2.64
C ALA A 61 15.30 0.33 2.17
N ARG A 62 14.67 0.14 1.00
CA ARG A 62 13.69 1.09 0.46
C ARG A 62 12.41 1.07 1.27
N THR A 63 11.95 -0.11 1.70
CA THR A 63 10.77 -0.24 2.58
C THR A 63 11.00 0.48 3.90
N VAL A 64 12.13 0.25 4.57
CA VAL A 64 12.47 0.95 5.83
C VAL A 64 12.48 2.46 5.62
N THR A 65 13.16 2.95 4.58
CA THR A 65 13.23 4.39 4.28
C THR A 65 11.83 4.98 4.03
N THR A 66 10.98 4.26 3.32
CA THR A 66 9.62 4.70 2.97
C THR A 66 8.71 4.77 4.19
N VAL A 67 8.79 3.77 5.09
CA VAL A 67 8.02 3.75 6.34
C VAL A 67 8.47 4.89 7.24
N LEU A 68 9.78 5.04 7.48
CA LEU A 68 10.32 6.11 8.33
C LEU A 68 9.92 7.51 7.81
N ALA A 69 9.95 7.71 6.49
CA ALA A 69 9.53 8.97 5.87
C ALA A 69 8.02 9.24 5.97
N ALA A 70 7.19 8.23 6.24
CA ALA A 70 5.75 8.37 6.41
C ALA A 70 5.31 8.48 7.87
N THR A 71 6.19 8.17 8.82
CA THR A 71 5.92 8.21 10.27
C THR A 71 6.70 9.28 11.02
N GLY A 72 7.56 10.05 10.32
CA GLY A 72 8.32 11.16 10.88
C GLY A 72 7.54 12.46 10.98
#